data_AF-A0A974TNF6-F1
#
_entry.id   AF-A0A974TNF6-F1
#
_cell.length_a   1.000
_cell.length_b   1.000
_cell.length_c   1.000
_cell.angle_alpha   90.00
_cell.angle_beta   90.00
_cell.angle_gamma   90.00
#
_symmetry.space_group_name_H-M   'P 1'
#
loop_
_entity.id
_entity.type
_entity.pdbx_description
1 polymer ?
#
loop_
_entity_poly.entity_id
_entity_poly.type
_entity_poly.pdbx_seq_one_letter_code
_entity_poly.pdbx_strand_id
1 'polypeptide(L)' 'MADLMKEIVNGVVESVLKEILKKTTGRSTTKRTKRQTRSATTGRLKKAAAPRKTAKKQVSKRRTAAVRSKQRSR' A
#
# COMPACT_ATOMS: atom_id res chain seq x y z
N MET A 1 37.71 -26.64 -15.57
CA MET A 1 36.94 -27.13 -14.40
C MET A 1 36.72 -26.07 -13.32
N ALA A 2 37.73 -25.25 -12.99
CA ALA A 2 37.59 -24.18 -12.01
C ALA A 2 36.63 -23.05 -12.44
N ASP A 3 36.67 -22.63 -13.71
CA ASP A 3 35.75 -21.60 -14.24
C ASP A 3 34.30 -22.06 -14.25
N LEU A 4 34.05 -23.34 -14.51
CA LEU A 4 32.72 -23.94 -14.47
C LEU A 4 32.14 -23.93 -13.05
N MET A 5 32.98 -24.21 -12.05
CA MET A 5 32.58 -24.11 -10.63
C MET A 5 32.32 -22.66 -10.22
N LYS A 6 33.09 -21.71 -10.77
CA LYS A 6 32.92 -20.28 -10.51
C LYS A 6 31.59 -19.78 -11.06
N GLU A 7 31.20 -20.20 -12.26
CA GLU A 7 29.89 -19.88 -12.86
C GLU A 7 28.73 -20.45 -12.04
N ILE A 8 28.84 -21.70 -11.57
CA ILE A 8 27.80 -22.33 -10.74
C ILE A 8 27.63 -21.55 -9.43
N VAL A 9 28.73 -21.23 -8.75
CA VAL A 9 28.68 -20.47 -7.49
C VAL A 9 28.11 -19.07 -7.71
N ASN A 10 28.51 -18.39 -8.79
CA ASN A 10 27.97 -17.06 -9.11
C ASN A 10 26.45 -17.12 -9.38
N GLY A 11 25.98 -18.10 -10.14
CA GLY A 11 24.56 -18.26 -10.43
C GLY A 11 23.71 -18.54 -9.17
N VAL A 12 24.25 -19.32 -8.23
CA VAL A 12 23.60 -19.58 -6.93
C VAL A 12 23.56 -18.31 -6.08
N VAL A 13 24.68 -17.60 -5.96
CA VAL A 13 24.77 -16.36 -5.16
C VAL A 13 23.84 -15.29 -5.72
N GLU A 14 23.80 -15.10 -7.04
CA GLU A 14 22.93 -14.13 -7.69
C GLU A 14 21.44 -14.47 -7.50
N SER A 15 21.08 -15.76 -7.59
CA SER A 15 19.72 -16.22 -7.34
C SER A 15 19.27 -16.00 -5.90
N VAL A 16 20.14 -16.32 -4.93
CA VAL A 16 19.89 -16.12 -3.50
C VAL A 16 19.78 -14.63 -3.17
N LEU A 17 20.67 -13.79 -3.68
CA LEU A 17 20.60 -12.34 -3.48
C LEU A 17 19.30 -11.75 -4.05
N LYS A 18 18.91 -12.17 -5.26
CA LYS A 18 17.65 -11.73 -5.88
C LYS A 18 16.43 -12.19 -5.07
N GLU A 19 16.46 -13.39 -4.51
CA GLU A 19 15.39 -13.91 -3.66
C GLU A 19 15.32 -13.19 -2.31
N ILE A 20 16.47 -12.94 -1.68
CA ILE A 20 16.57 -12.14 -0.45
C ILE A 20 16.01 -10.75 -0.71
N LEU A 21 16.44 -10.06 -1.77
CA LEU A 21 15.93 -8.73 -2.12
C LEU A 21 14.42 -8.77 -2.41
N LYS A 22 13.92 -9.75 -3.16
CA LYS A 22 12.48 -9.90 -3.40
C LYS A 22 11.68 -10.11 -2.09
N LYS A 23 12.27 -10.78 -1.10
CA LYS A 23 11.65 -11.02 0.22
C LYS A 23 11.84 -9.85 1.20
N THR A 24 12.95 -9.11 1.13
CA THR A 24 13.35 -8.05 2.08
C THR A 24 12.93 -6.65 1.66
N THR A 25 13.00 -6.29 0.37
CA THR A 25 12.67 -4.92 -0.13
C THR A 25 11.17 -4.58 -0.08
N GLY A 26 10.41 -5.35 0.68
CA GLY A 26 9.01 -5.12 0.96
C GLY A 26 8.15 -6.14 0.23
N ARG A 27 7.39 -6.90 1.02
CA ARG A 27 6.20 -7.61 0.60
C ARG A 27 5.22 -6.56 0.04
N SER A 28 5.44 -6.11 -1.20
CA SER A 28 4.42 -5.38 -1.95
C SER A 28 3.34 -6.39 -2.25
N THR A 29 2.40 -6.54 -1.33
CA THR A 29 1.17 -7.28 -1.59
C THR A 29 0.54 -6.61 -2.79
N THR A 30 0.53 -7.32 -3.93
CA THR A 30 -0.20 -6.87 -5.11
C THR A 30 -1.65 -6.71 -4.67
N LYS A 31 -2.07 -5.48 -4.38
CA LYS A 31 -3.44 -5.23 -3.92
C LYS A 31 -4.34 -5.69 -5.05
N ARG A 32 -5.20 -6.67 -4.77
CA ARG A 32 -6.17 -7.19 -5.75
C ARG A 32 -6.95 -5.99 -6.30
N THR A 33 -6.71 -5.66 -7.56
CA THR A 33 -7.44 -4.61 -8.25
C THR A 33 -8.89 -5.07 -8.39
N LYS A 34 -9.80 -4.43 -7.66
CA LYS A 34 -11.24 -4.68 -7.80
C LYS A 34 -11.62 -4.43 -9.26
N ARG A 35 -12.23 -5.42 -9.91
CA ARG A 35 -12.77 -5.27 -11.27
C ARG A 35 -13.80 -4.14 -11.26
N GLN A 36 -13.72 -3.25 -12.24
CA GLN A 36 -14.66 -2.14 -12.37
C GLN A 36 -16.07 -2.70 -12.61
N THR A 37 -17.04 -2.22 -11.84
CA THR A 37 -18.45 -2.57 -12.03
C THR A 37 -19.04 -1.77 -13.19
N ARG A 38 -19.96 -2.39 -13.93
CA ARG A 38 -20.69 -1.72 -15.02
C ARG A 38 -21.83 -0.87 -14.45
N SER A 39 -22.21 0.17 -15.18
CA SER A 39 -23.38 0.99 -14.90
C SER A 39 -24.66 0.22 -15.21
N ALA A 40 -25.58 0.14 -14.26
CA ALA A 40 -26.87 -0.54 -14.43
C ALA A 40 -27.73 0.10 -15.53
N THR A 41 -27.61 1.41 -15.72
CA THR A 41 -28.44 2.18 -16.66
C THR A 41 -27.85 2.25 -18.06
N THR A 42 -26.52 2.23 -18.20
CA THR A 42 -25.86 2.53 -19.49
C THR A 42 -24.95 1.41 -19.99
N GLY A 43 -24.75 0.32 -19.23
CA GLY A 43 -23.90 -0.83 -19.59
C GLY A 43 -22.40 -0.53 -19.66
N ARG A 44 -21.99 0.73 -19.70
CA ARG A 44 -20.59 1.18 -19.74
C ARG A 44 -19.92 1.05 -18.36
N LEU A 45 -18.59 0.94 -18.35
CA LEU A 45 -17.79 0.96 -17.12
C LEU A 45 -18.03 2.25 -16.36
N LYS A 46 -18.18 2.17 -15.03
CA LYS A 46 -18.34 3.37 -14.20
C LYS A 46 -17.04 4.18 -14.22
N LYS A 47 -17.13 5.47 -14.57
CA LYS A 47 -15.99 6.40 -14.47
C LYS A 47 -15.51 6.42 -13.02
N ALA A 48 -14.21 6.26 -12.81
CA ALA A 48 -13.61 6.33 -11.49
C ALA A 48 -13.91 7.71 -10.89
N ALA A 49 -14.53 7.73 -9.71
CA ALA A 49 -14.74 8.97 -8.98
C ALA A 49 -13.38 9.53 -8.55
N ALA A 50 -13.17 10.83 -8.78
CA ALA A 50 -11.99 11.51 -8.26
C ALA A 50 -11.92 11.34 -6.73
N PRO A 51 -10.73 11.10 -6.15
CA PRO A 51 -10.60 10.95 -4.71
C PRO A 51 -11.09 12.23 -4.03
N ARG A 52 -12.17 12.11 -3.25
CA ARG A 52 -12.69 13.23 -2.46
C ARG A 52 -11.66 13.58 -1.39
N LYS A 53 -11.18 14.83 -1.39
CA LYS A 53 -10.32 15.35 -0.31
C LYS A 53 -11.11 15.24 1.00
N THR A 54 -10.57 14.53 1.98
CA THR A 54 -11.15 14.49 3.33
C THR A 54 -11.15 15.89 3.90
N ALA A 55 -12.22 16.28 4.59
CA ALA A 55 -12.30 17.58 5.25
C ALA A 55 -11.09 17.74 6.18
N LYS A 56 -10.30 18.80 5.95
CA LYS A 56 -9.20 19.13 6.87
C LYS A 56 -9.82 19.40 8.22
N LYS A 57 -9.35 18.69 9.25
CA LYS A 57 -9.79 18.90 10.63
C LYS A 57 -9.61 20.39 10.96
N GLN A 58 -10.69 21.06 11.30
CA GLN A 58 -10.66 22.45 11.73
C GLN A 58 -9.83 22.54 13.02
N VAL A 59 -8.61 23.07 12.91
CA VAL A 59 -7.64 23.15 14.02
C VAL A 59 -7.96 24.32 14.95
N SER A 60 -8.72 25.32 14.46
CA SER A 60 -9.07 26.51 15.23
C SER A 60 -10.41 26.37 15.97
N LYS A 61 -10.27 26.32 17.31
CA LYS A 61 -11.17 26.87 18.33
C LYS A 61 -12.50 26.16 18.67
N ARG A 62 -12.61 24.85 18.53
CA ARG A 62 -13.59 24.09 19.34
C ARG A 62 -12.91 22.94 20.07
N ARG A 63 -12.92 22.96 21.40
CA ARG A 63 -12.45 21.85 22.24
C ARG A 63 -13.12 20.56 21.77
N THR A 64 -12.33 19.60 21.30
CA THR A 64 -12.82 18.27 20.91
C THR A 64 -13.50 17.59 22.10
N ALA A 65 -14.41 16.65 21.84
CA ALA A 65 -15.11 15.92 22.90
C ALA A 65 -14.13 15.28 23.91
N ALA A 66 -12.99 14.78 23.44
CA ALA A 66 -11.93 14.23 24.28
C ALA A 66 -11.30 15.26 25.23
N VAL A 67 -11.06 16.50 24.77
CA VAL A 67 -10.53 17.58 25.62
C VAL A 67 -11.58 18.02 26.65
N ARG A 68 -12.86 18.08 26.27
CA ARG A 68 -13.96 18.40 27.20
C ARG A 68 -14.13 17.34 28.30
N SER A 69 -14.01 16.05 27.96
CA SER A 69 -14.10 14.95 28.92
C SER A 69 -12.97 15.01 29.95
N LYS A 70 -11.72 15.25 29.51
CA LYS A 70 -10.58 15.41 30.42
C LYS A 70 -10.71 16.60 31.36
N GLN A 71 -11.34 17.70 30.92
CA GLN A 71 -11.58 18.85 31.79
C GLN A 71 -12.63 18.55 32.87
N ARG A 72 -13.66 17.76 32.57
CA ARG A 72 -14.69 17.38 33.55
C ARG A 72 -14.22 16.34 34.57
N SER A 73 -13.15 15.61 34.25
CA SER A 73 -12.59 14.55 35.07
C SER A 73 -11.51 15.03 36.05
N ARG A 74 -11.16 16.32 36.02
CA ARG A 74 -10.30 16.97 37.01
C ARG A 74 -11.17 17.81 37.94
#